data_AF-A0AA95KNE5-F1
#
_entry.id   AF-A0AA95KNE5-F1
#
_cell.length_a   1.000
_cell.length_b   1.000
_cell.length_c   1.000
_cell.angle_alpha   90.00
_cell.angle_beta   90.00
_cell.angle_gamma   90.00
#
_symmetry.space_group_name_H-M   'P 1'
#
loop_
_entity.id
_entity.type
_entity.pdbx_description
1 polymer ?
#
loop_
_entity_poly.entity_id
_entity_poly.type
_entity_poly.pdbx_seq_one_letter_code
_entity_poly.pdbx_strand_id
1 'polypeptide(L)'
;MKQELRIGFLPLTDCAVLVAALERGFFEKYGLHVTLQREVSWANIRDRVAFGELDAAHMLAPMPLAATLGIDGLGIPMQAAFSLGLNGSAITVASPLMQAMREHYPQALCAFQCRFAQCVGRCASTG
;
A
#
# COMPACT_ATOMS: atom_id res chain seq x y z
N MET A 1 -6.46 11.99 -27.04
CA MET A 1 -6.02 11.65 -25.66
C MET A 1 -7.26 11.57 -24.80
N LYS A 2 -7.45 10.49 -24.03
CA LYS A 2 -8.66 10.28 -23.23
C LYS A 2 -8.68 11.27 -22.04
N GLN A 3 -9.76 12.03 -21.88
CA GLN A 3 -9.88 13.03 -20.80
C GLN A 3 -10.65 12.48 -19.58
N GLU A 4 -11.55 11.52 -19.80
CA GLU A 4 -12.25 10.81 -18.73
C GLU A 4 -11.45 9.59 -18.27
N LEU A 5 -11.08 9.58 -17.00
CA LEU A 5 -10.25 8.52 -16.42
C LEU A 5 -10.96 7.89 -15.23
N ARG A 6 -11.06 6.57 -15.23
CA ARG A 6 -11.49 5.78 -14.07
C ARG A 6 -10.26 5.28 -13.33
N ILE A 7 -10.08 5.71 -12.09
CA ILE A 7 -8.91 5.34 -11.29
C ILE A 7 -9.36 4.50 -10.08
N GLY A 8 -8.90 3.25 -10.02
CA GLY A 8 -9.20 2.34 -8.91
C GLY A 8 -8.32 2.58 -7.69
N PHE A 9 -8.88 2.42 -6.49
CA PHE A 9 -8.12 2.45 -5.24
C PHE A 9 -8.72 1.53 -4.17
N LEU A 10 -7.86 1.06 -3.26
CA LEU A 10 -8.28 0.47 -1.98
C LEU A 10 -8.26 1.54 -0.88
N PRO A 11 -9.17 1.49 0.10
CA PRO A 11 -9.30 2.48 1.17
C PRO A 11 -8.19 2.29 2.23
N LEU A 12 -6.96 2.55 1.82
CA LEU A 12 -5.75 2.53 2.63
C LEU A 12 -5.13 3.94 2.63
N THR A 13 -4.27 4.23 3.60
CA THR A 13 -3.72 5.59 3.80
C THR A 13 -2.89 6.10 2.62
N ASP A 14 -2.27 5.20 1.87
CA ASP A 14 -1.48 5.46 0.65
C ASP A 14 -2.33 5.98 -0.53
N CYS A 15 -3.65 5.78 -0.54
CA CYS A 15 -4.52 6.38 -1.56
C CYS A 15 -4.75 7.89 -1.35
N ALA A 16 -4.29 8.47 -0.23
CA ALA A 16 -4.55 9.85 0.15
C ALA A 16 -4.12 10.87 -0.93
N VAL A 17 -3.05 10.59 -1.67
CA VAL A 17 -2.58 11.47 -2.76
C VAL A 17 -3.61 11.56 -3.88
N LEU A 18 -4.24 10.44 -4.27
CA LEU A 18 -5.26 10.42 -5.32
C LEU A 18 -6.54 11.14 -4.88
N VAL A 19 -6.97 10.90 -3.64
CA VAL A 19 -8.14 11.56 -3.05
C VAL A 19 -7.90 13.07 -2.95
N ALA A 20 -6.75 13.49 -2.40
CA ALA A 20 -6.40 14.90 -2.31
C ALA A 20 -6.27 15.56 -3.69
N ALA A 21 -5.82 14.84 -4.72
CA ALA A 21 -5.74 15.36 -6.08
C ALA A 21 -7.11 15.61 -6.70
N LEU A 22 -8.09 14.76 -6.41
CA LEU A 22 -9.48 14.98 -6.83
C LEU A 22 -10.11 16.15 -6.07
N GLU A 23 -10.10 16.10 -4.74
CA GLU A 23 -10.76 17.09 -3.88
C GLU A 23 -10.18 18.51 -4.03
N ARG A 24 -8.89 18.62 -4.36
CA ARG A 24 -8.22 19.92 -4.58
C ARG A 24 -8.28 20.39 -6.05
N GLY A 25 -8.97 19.67 -6.92
CA GLY A 25 -9.11 20.04 -8.34
C GLY A 25 -7.80 19.97 -9.13
N PHE A 26 -6.81 19.20 -8.68
CA PHE A 26 -5.55 19.08 -9.41
C PHE A 26 -5.75 18.37 -10.75
N PHE A 27 -6.63 17.37 -10.83
CA PHE A 27 -6.93 16.72 -12.11
C PHE A 27 -7.58 17.68 -13.12
N GLU A 28 -8.60 18.43 -12.69
CA GLU A 28 -9.29 19.41 -13.53
C GLU A 28 -8.37 20.52 -14.02
N LYS A 29 -7.43 20.98 -13.17
CA LYS A 29 -6.39 21.94 -13.54
C LYS A 29 -5.56 21.49 -14.75
N TYR A 30 -5.39 20.19 -14.94
CA TYR A 30 -4.69 19.59 -16.09
C TYR A 30 -5.64 19.07 -17.18
N GLY A 31 -6.93 19.39 -17.12
CA GLY A 31 -7.93 18.99 -18.12
C GLY A 31 -8.32 17.51 -18.07
N LEU A 32 -8.18 16.87 -16.89
CA LEU A 32 -8.53 15.48 -16.65
C LEU A 32 -9.81 15.40 -15.80
N HIS A 33 -10.78 14.63 -16.26
CA HIS A 33 -12.01 14.30 -15.55
C HIS A 33 -11.85 12.92 -14.91
N VAL A 34 -11.54 12.89 -13.61
CA VAL A 34 -11.23 11.65 -12.89
C VAL A 34 -12.40 11.19 -12.05
N THR A 35 -12.75 9.92 -12.19
CA THR A 35 -13.67 9.21 -11.28
C THR A 35 -12.88 8.20 -10.47
N LEU A 36 -12.78 8.42 -9.16
CA LEU A 36 -12.18 7.46 -8.24
C LEU A 36 -13.16 6.33 -7.93
N GLN A 37 -12.71 5.08 -8.11
CA GLN A 37 -13.52 3.88 -7.84
C GLN A 37 -12.91 3.09 -6.70
N ARG A 38 -13.70 2.89 -5.65
CA ARG A 38 -13.29 2.08 -4.50
C ARG A 38 -13.40 0.60 -4.86
N GLU A 39 -12.29 -0.12 -4.72
CA GLU A 39 -12.21 -1.54 -4.96
C GLU A 39 -12.19 -2.35 -3.67
N VAL A 40 -12.50 -3.64 -3.79
CA VAL A 40 -12.61 -4.58 -2.66
C VAL A 40 -11.37 -5.45 -2.46
N SER A 41 -10.55 -5.63 -3.50
CA SER A 41 -9.35 -6.47 -3.45
C SER A 41 -8.31 -6.08 -4.49
N TRP A 42 -7.06 -6.48 -4.26
CA TRP A 42 -5.96 -6.29 -5.22
C TRP A 42 -6.15 -7.08 -6.51
N ALA A 43 -6.73 -8.28 -6.42
CA ALA A 43 -7.08 -9.07 -7.60
C ALA A 43 -8.09 -8.33 -8.47
N ASN A 44 -9.13 -7.73 -7.88
CA ASN A 44 -10.10 -6.93 -8.62
C ASN A 44 -9.45 -5.74 -9.32
N ILE A 45 -8.56 -5.02 -8.62
CA ILE A 45 -7.78 -3.93 -9.22
C ILE A 45 -6.99 -4.42 -10.43
N ARG A 46 -6.23 -5.52 -10.29
CA ARG A 46 -5.43 -6.09 -11.38
C ARG A 46 -6.31 -6.40 -12.59
N ASP A 47 -7.37 -7.18 -12.38
CA ASP A 47 -8.20 -7.69 -13.46
C ASP A 47 -8.92 -6.55 -14.16
N ARG A 48 -9.49 -5.60 -13.42
CA ARG A 48 -10.21 -4.44 -14.00
C ARG A 48 -9.29 -3.48 -14.74
N VAL A 49 -8.03 -3.30 -14.31
CA VAL A 49 -7.04 -2.55 -15.10
C VAL A 49 -6.65 -3.33 -16.35
N ALA A 50 -6.39 -4.63 -16.23
CA ALA A 50 -5.99 -5.49 -17.36
C ALA A 50 -7.05 -5.56 -18.46
N PHE A 51 -8.34 -5.60 -18.11
CA PHE A 51 -9.46 -5.61 -19.05
C PHE A 51 -9.94 -4.20 -19.46
N GLY A 52 -9.29 -3.14 -18.99
CA GLY A 52 -9.63 -1.76 -19.37
C GLY A 52 -10.94 -1.24 -18.76
N GLU A 53 -11.45 -1.87 -17.70
CA GLU A 53 -12.52 -1.31 -16.88
C GLU A 53 -12.02 -0.17 -15.97
N LEU A 54 -10.73 -0.14 -15.67
CA LEU A 54 -10.03 0.96 -15.02
C LEU A 54 -8.90 1.43 -15.94
N ASP A 55 -8.72 2.75 -16.03
CA ASP A 55 -7.66 3.34 -16.84
C ASP A 55 -6.33 3.39 -16.07
N ALA A 56 -6.40 3.49 -14.74
CA ALA A 56 -5.27 3.42 -13.84
C ALA A 56 -5.73 2.93 -12.46
N ALA A 57 -4.79 2.56 -11.59
CA ALA A 57 -5.10 2.27 -10.20
C ALA A 57 -3.92 2.53 -9.28
N HIS A 58 -4.21 2.79 -8.01
CA HIS A 58 -3.24 2.56 -6.95
C HIS A 58 -3.04 1.04 -6.82
N MET A 59 -1.80 0.59 -7.00
CA MET A 59 -1.41 -0.82 -6.98
C MET A 59 -0.20 -1.07 -6.09
N LEU A 60 -0.04 -2.30 -5.62
CA LEU A 60 1.20 -2.74 -4.98
C LEU A 60 2.34 -2.68 -6.00
N ALA A 61 3.49 -2.16 -5.59
CA ALA A 61 4.68 -2.00 -6.43
C ALA A 61 5.04 -3.21 -7.33
N PRO A 62 4.96 -4.47 -6.88
CA PRO A 62 5.28 -5.61 -7.74
C PRO A 62 4.20 -5.95 -8.78
N MET A 63 2.97 -5.46 -8.67
CA MET A 63 1.86 -5.87 -9.56
C MET A 63 2.07 -5.45 -11.01
N PRO A 64 2.41 -4.18 -11.35
CA PRO A 64 2.65 -3.80 -12.75
C PRO A 64 3.83 -4.56 -13.38
N LEU A 65 4.85 -4.87 -12.58
CA LEU A 65 5.99 -5.67 -12.99
C LEU A 65 5.57 -7.12 -13.29
N ALA A 66 4.83 -7.74 -12.37
CA ALA A 66 4.32 -9.10 -12.54
C ALA A 66 3.37 -9.22 -13.75
N ALA A 67 2.53 -8.22 -13.99
CA ALA A 67 1.64 -8.16 -15.14
C ALA A 67 2.41 -8.11 -16.47
N THR A 68 3.42 -7.25 -16.55
CA THR A 68 4.27 -7.12 -17.75
C THR A 68 5.10 -8.38 -18.01
N LEU A 69 5.53 -9.08 -16.95
CA LEU A 69 6.25 -10.36 -17.05
C LEU A 69 5.32 -11.57 -17.27
N GLY A 70 3.99 -11.39 -17.25
CA GLY A 70 3.01 -12.48 -17.38
C GLY A 70 2.96 -13.45 -16.20
N ILE A 71 3.55 -13.09 -15.06
CA ILE A 71 3.54 -13.90 -13.83
C ILE A 71 2.12 -13.94 -13.22
N ASP A 72 1.30 -12.95 -13.52
CA ASP A 72 -0.09 -12.86 -13.08
C ASP A 72 -1.07 -13.74 -13.87
N GLY A 73 -0.60 -14.39 -14.94
CA GLY A 73 -1.40 -15.22 -15.85
C GLY A 73 -2.12 -14.47 -16.97
N LEU A 74 -2.05 -13.13 -16.99
CA LEU A 74 -2.71 -12.29 -17.99
C LEU A 74 -1.70 -11.74 -19.02
N GLY A 75 -0.51 -11.34 -18.58
CA GLY A 75 0.53 -10.84 -19.48
C GLY A 75 0.22 -9.49 -20.13
N ILE A 76 -0.67 -8.70 -19.52
CA ILE A 76 -1.02 -7.36 -20.01
C ILE A 76 0.04 -6.36 -19.53
N PRO A 77 0.77 -5.68 -20.45
CA PRO A 77 1.77 -4.70 -20.06
C PRO A 77 1.17 -3.54 -19.25
N MET A 78 1.81 -3.19 -18.14
CA MET A 78 1.41 -2.10 -17.26
C MET A 78 2.59 -1.17 -16.97
N GLN A 79 2.31 0.12 -16.82
CA GLN A 79 3.33 1.12 -16.44
C GLN A 79 3.13 1.62 -15.02
N ALA A 80 4.21 1.65 -14.25
CA ALA A 80 4.26 2.31 -12.95
C ALA A 80 4.73 3.76 -13.15
N ALA A 81 3.81 4.72 -12.96
CA ALA A 81 4.11 6.13 -13.21
C ALA A 81 4.93 6.79 -12.07
N PHE A 82 4.54 6.57 -10.82
CA PHE A 82 5.20 7.11 -9.63
C PHE A 82 4.81 6.31 -8.38
N SER A 83 5.57 6.47 -7.30
CA SER A 83 5.27 5.85 -6.01
C SER A 83 4.37 6.74 -5.16
N LEU A 84 3.35 6.15 -4.53
CA LEU A 84 2.39 6.85 -3.65
C LEU A 84 2.83 6.89 -2.19
N GLY A 85 3.74 6.00 -1.79
CA GLY A 85 4.23 5.89 -0.42
C GLY A 85 5.38 4.90 -0.29
N LEU A 86 6.23 5.09 0.73
CA LEU A 86 7.38 4.22 1.01
C LEU A 86 7.23 3.43 2.33
N ASN A 87 6.25 3.80 3.16
CA ASN A 87 6.02 3.27 4.50
C ASN A 87 4.51 3.20 4.80
N GLY A 88 4.15 2.75 6.01
CA GLY A 88 2.76 2.74 6.50
C GLY A 88 2.18 1.33 6.68
N SER A 89 2.88 0.31 6.20
CA SER A 89 2.56 -1.09 6.49
C SER A 89 3.10 -1.50 7.86
N ALA A 90 2.37 -2.39 8.54
CA ALA A 90 2.77 -2.96 9.82
C ALA A 90 2.57 -4.47 9.81
N ILE A 91 3.44 -5.18 10.52
CA ILE A 91 3.25 -6.59 10.86
C ILE A 91 2.68 -6.63 12.28
N THR A 92 1.49 -7.20 12.42
CA THR A 92 0.82 -7.39 13.70
C THR A 92 0.75 -8.87 14.04
N VAL A 93 0.93 -9.21 15.32
CA VAL A 93 0.80 -10.58 15.82
C VAL A 93 -0.33 -10.67 16.82
N ALA A 94 -0.97 -11.83 16.92
CA ALA A 94 -2.02 -12.09 17.90
C ALA A 94 -1.45 -12.01 19.33
N SER A 95 -2.26 -11.59 20.30
CA SER A 95 -1.84 -11.41 21.70
C SER A 95 -1.19 -12.67 22.32
N PRO A 96 -1.72 -13.90 22.11
CA PRO A 96 -1.07 -15.10 22.63
C PRO A 96 0.33 -15.33 22.05
N LEU A 97 0.50 -15.07 20.75
CA LEU A 97 1.81 -15.19 20.10
C LEU A 97 2.79 -14.13 20.64
N MET A 98 2.32 -12.89 20.83
CA MET A 98 3.12 -11.83 21.46
C MET A 98 3.58 -12.22 22.87
N GLN A 99 2.73 -12.87 23.66
CA GLN A 99 3.11 -13.35 24.99
C GLN A 99 4.18 -14.45 24.91
N ALA A 100 3.97 -15.47 24.08
CA ALA A 100 4.95 -16.54 23.88
C ALA A 100 6.31 -15.99 23.39
N MET A 101 6.29 -15.00 22.48
CA MET A 101 7.52 -14.35 22.01
C MET A 101 8.25 -13.61 23.14
N ARG A 102 7.53 -13.00 24.10
CA ARG A 102 8.14 -12.34 25.27
C ARG A 102 8.81 -13.33 26.21
N GLU A 103 8.22 -14.50 26.38
CA GLU A 103 8.75 -15.56 27.25
C GLU A 103 10.00 -16.21 26.65
N HIS A 104 10.01 -16.46 25.34
CA HIS A 104 11.10 -17.20 24.68
C HIS A 104 12.18 -16.32 24.03
N TYR A 105 11.86 -15.09 23.65
CA TYR A 105 12.77 -14.18 22.93
C TYR A 105 12.74 -12.73 23.47
N PRO A 106 12.93 -12.52 24.79
CA PRO A 106 12.83 -11.20 25.42
C PRO A 106 13.80 -10.16 24.83
N GLN A 107 15.01 -10.56 24.47
CA GLN A 107 16.05 -9.72 23.87
C GLN A 107 15.69 -9.24 22.46
N ALA A 108 15.00 -10.05 21.66
CA ALA A 108 14.58 -9.69 20.30
C ALA A 108 13.47 -8.63 20.32
N LEU A 109 12.66 -8.62 21.38
CA LEU A 109 11.55 -7.69 21.55
C LEU A 109 11.93 -6.37 22.22
N CYS A 110 13.06 -6.29 22.92
CA CYS A 110 13.55 -5.03 23.52
C CYS A 110 13.70 -3.93 22.46
N ALA A 111 14.23 -4.25 21.27
CA ALA A 111 14.38 -3.30 20.17
C ALA A 111 13.04 -2.78 19.60
N PHE A 112 11.98 -3.61 19.65
CA PHE A 112 10.64 -3.23 19.19
C PHE A 112 9.87 -2.39 20.22
N GLN A 113 10.10 -2.60 21.52
CA GLN A 113 9.46 -1.82 22.59
C GLN A 113 10.05 -0.41 22.79
N CYS A 114 11.24 -0.14 22.27
CA CYS A 114 11.98 1.09 22.59
C CYS A 114 11.50 2.37 21.86
N ARG A 115 10.27 2.40 21.32
CA ARG A 115 9.74 3.55 20.55
C ARG A 115 8.64 4.36 21.26
N PHE A 116 8.17 3.89 22.43
CA PHE A 116 7.30 4.65 23.33
C PHE A 116 8.02 4.91 24.67
N ALA A 117 8.89 5.93 24.67
CA ALA A 117 9.37 6.76 25.79
C ALA A 117 9.95 6.16 27.11
N GLN A 118 9.99 4.86 27.40
CA GLN A 118 10.28 4.39 28.78
C GLN A 118 11.33 3.29 28.99
N CYS A 119 12.33 3.09 28.11
CA CYS A 119 13.27 1.98 28.31
C CYS A 119 14.76 2.24 28.01
N VAL A 120 15.26 3.47 28.15
CA VAL A 120 16.72 3.72 28.03
C VAL A 120 17.53 3.06 29.17
N GLY A 121 16.90 2.71 30.30
CA GLY A 121 17.61 2.23 31.49
C GLY A 121 17.61 0.73 31.78
N ARG A 122 16.79 -0.10 31.10
CA ARG A 122 16.51 -1.48 31.57
C ARG A 122 16.99 -2.62 30.67
N CYS A 123 17.44 -2.33 29.44
CA CYS A 123 18.09 -3.34 28.58
C CYS A 123 19.62 -3.39 28.73
N ALA A 124 20.23 -2.53 29.55
CA ALA A 124 21.68 -2.48 29.75
C ALA A 124 22.20 -3.32 30.94
N SER A 125 21.32 -3.96 31.73
CA SER A 125 21.71 -4.60 33.00
C SER A 125 21.69 -6.14 32.99
N THR A 126 21.73 -6.77 31.81
CA THR A 126 21.94 -8.22 31.69
C THR A 126 23.20 -8.48 30.87
N GLY A 127 24.32 -8.11 31.48
CA GLY A 127 25.66 -8.61 31.18
C GLY A 127 26.19 -9.29 32.43
#